data_AF-A0A932DFU2-F1
#
_entry.id   AF-A0A932DFU2-F1
#
_cell.length_a   1.000
_cell.length_b   1.000
_cell.length_c   1.000
_cell.angle_alpha   90.00
_cell.angle_beta   90.00
_cell.angle_gamma   90.00
#
_symmetry.space_group_name_H-M   'P 1'
#
loop_
_entity.id
_entity.type
_entity.pdbx_description
1 polymer ?
#
loop_
_entity_poly.entity_id
_entity_poly.type
_entity_poly.pdbx_seq_one_letter_code
_entity_poly.pdbx_strand_id
1 'polypeptide(L)'
;MHHKGPFAHFALWTSRAAGHPIAFVTAVLVILIWAVTGPLFGFSDTWQLVINTGTTIVTFFMVFLIQNTQNRESTAMQLKLDELIRALEGAHNALLDLEELTERDLDSLRARYEELARLAREDLRKGHRDTGRPQVKVD
;
A
#
# COMPACT_ATOMS: atom_id res chain seq x y z
N MET A 1 18.75 17.64 3.98
CA MET A 1 17.65 18.43 4.58
C MET A 1 16.47 18.44 3.60
N HIS A 2 15.51 17.54 3.76
CA HIS A 2 14.30 17.52 2.91
C HIS A 2 13.32 18.57 3.44
N HIS A 3 13.14 19.68 2.71
CA HIS A 3 12.04 20.60 2.93
C HIS A 3 10.74 19.81 2.74
N LYS A 4 10.02 19.53 3.82
CA LYS A 4 8.64 19.04 3.72
C LYS A 4 7.83 20.16 3.07
N GLY A 5 7.52 20.02 1.78
CA GLY A 5 6.72 20.99 1.06
C GLY A 5 5.35 21.18 1.73
N PRO A 6 4.68 22.33 1.49
CA PRO A 6 3.36 22.63 2.08
C PRO A 6 2.33 21.53 1.80
N PHE A 7 2.41 20.87 0.65
CA PHE A 7 1.59 19.71 0.30
C PHE A 7 1.83 18.50 1.24
N ALA A 8 3.07 18.19 1.57
CA ALA A 8 3.38 17.07 2.47
C ALA A 8 2.86 17.34 3.89
N HIS A 9 2.92 18.58 4.36
CA HIS A 9 2.33 18.99 5.64
C HIS A 9 0.81 18.92 5.64
N PHE A 10 0.16 19.40 4.58
CA PHE A 10 -1.29 19.28 4.42
C PHE A 10 -1.74 17.82 4.35
N ALA A 11 -1.08 16.99 3.54
CA ALA A 11 -1.39 15.56 3.42
C ALA A 11 -1.22 14.81 4.76
N LEU A 12 -0.17 15.12 5.54
CA LEU A 12 0.05 14.56 6.88
C LEU A 12 -1.01 15.02 7.89
N TRP A 13 -1.40 16.30 7.84
CA TRP A 13 -2.44 16.84 8.72
C TRP A 13 -3.80 16.24 8.39
N THR A 14 -4.18 16.19 7.10
CA THR A 14 -5.44 15.62 6.64
C THR A 14 -5.51 14.10 6.87
N SER A 15 -4.41 13.37 6.66
CA SER A 15 -4.33 11.92 6.97
C SER A 15 -4.50 11.65 8.47
N ARG A 16 -3.85 12.45 9.33
CA ARG A 16 -4.02 12.35 10.80
C ARG A 16 -5.41 12.75 11.26
N ALA A 17 -6.01 13.76 10.64
CA ALA A 17 -7.36 14.20 10.95
C ALA A 17 -8.38 13.13 10.52
N ALA A 18 -8.30 12.62 9.28
CA ALA A 18 -9.21 11.61 8.74
C ALA A 18 -9.13 10.26 9.49
N GLY A 19 -7.95 9.90 10.01
CA GLY A 19 -7.75 8.68 10.80
C GLY A 19 -8.11 8.80 12.29
N HIS A 20 -8.45 9.99 12.79
CA HIS A 20 -8.80 10.20 14.19
C HIS A 20 -10.29 9.92 14.46
N PRO A 21 -10.66 9.29 15.59
CA PRO A 21 -12.07 9.08 15.99
C PRO A 21 -12.92 10.36 15.95
N ILE A 22 -12.28 11.52 16.12
CA ILE A 22 -12.90 12.85 16.05
C ILE A 22 -13.43 13.17 14.63
N ALA A 23 -12.74 12.76 13.56
CA ALA A 23 -13.24 12.96 12.20
C ALA A 23 -14.49 12.12 11.91
N PHE A 24 -14.53 10.88 12.43
CA PHE A 24 -15.71 10.04 12.33
C PHE A 24 -16.91 10.68 13.05
N VAL A 25 -16.72 11.14 14.29
CA VAL A 25 -17.77 11.85 15.05
C VAL A 25 -18.23 13.12 14.30
N THR A 26 -17.30 13.86 13.71
CA THR A 26 -17.60 15.07 12.93
C THR A 26 -18.41 14.74 11.67
N ALA A 27 -18.05 13.68 10.94
CA ALA A 27 -18.79 13.24 9.76
C ALA A 27 -20.22 12.79 10.12
N VAL A 28 -20.39 12.06 11.22
CA VAL A 28 -21.71 11.66 11.72
C VAL A 28 -22.55 12.89 12.09
N LEU A 29 -21.97 13.88 12.79
CA LEU A 29 -22.66 15.12 13.11
C LEU A 29 -23.09 15.89 11.86
N VAL A 30 -22.25 15.97 10.84
CA VAL A 30 -22.60 16.60 9.55
C VAL A 30 -23.80 15.90 8.89
N ILE A 31 -23.81 14.57 8.87
CA ILE A 31 -24.94 13.78 8.32
C ILE A 31 -26.21 14.00 9.14
N LEU A 32 -26.12 14.06 10.47
CA LEU A 32 -27.27 14.32 11.34
C LEU A 32 -27.85 15.72 11.13
N ILE A 33 -27.00 16.75 11.05
CA ILE A 33 -27.43 18.13 10.76
C ILE A 33 -28.10 18.20 9.39
N TRP A 34 -27.50 17.58 8.37
CA TRP A 34 -28.09 17.48 7.04
C TRP A 34 -29.47 16.80 7.09
N ALA A 35 -29.61 15.67 7.78
CA ALA A 35 -30.88 14.96 7.92
C ALA A 35 -31.97 15.80 8.61
N VAL A 36 -31.64 16.53 9.68
CA VAL A 36 -32.57 17.41 10.42
C VAL A 36 -33.00 18.62 9.58
N THR A 37 -32.14 19.10 8.67
CA THR A 37 -32.51 20.16 7.73
C THR A 37 -33.43 19.69 6.59
N GLY A 38 -33.50 18.38 6.31
CA GLY A 38 -34.33 17.81 5.24
C GLY A 38 -35.82 18.21 5.29
N PRO A 39 -36.52 18.07 6.43
CA PRO A 39 -37.91 18.50 6.59
C PRO A 39 -38.14 19.99 6.33
N LEU A 40 -37.17 20.86 6.67
CA LEU A 40 -37.26 22.31 6.42
C LEU A 40 -37.23 22.65 4.92
N PHE A 41 -36.51 21.84 4.13
CA PHE A 41 -36.38 22.00 2.68
C PHE A 41 -37.29 21.06 1.88
N GLY A 42 -38.23 20.37 2.52
CA GLY A 42 -39.15 19.43 1.88
C GLY A 42 -38.46 18.29 1.13
N PHE A 43 -37.25 17.88 1.57
CA PHE A 43 -36.42 16.88 0.89
C PHE A 43 -36.15 17.19 -0.60
N SER A 44 -36.01 18.47 -0.94
CA SER A 44 -35.81 18.94 -2.32
C SER A 44 -34.55 18.38 -3.00
N ASP A 45 -34.55 18.40 -4.34
CA ASP A 45 -33.42 17.97 -5.16
C ASP A 45 -32.13 18.75 -4.84
N THR A 46 -32.24 20.05 -4.54
CA THR A 46 -31.10 20.88 -4.14
C THR A 46 -30.50 20.42 -2.80
N TRP A 47 -31.35 20.04 -1.84
CA TRP A 47 -30.89 19.54 -0.54
C TRP A 47 -30.16 18.19 -0.66
N GLN A 48 -30.61 17.29 -1.55
CA GLN A 48 -29.91 16.05 -1.87
C GLN A 48 -28.62 16.30 -2.67
N LEU A 49 -28.64 17.24 -3.61
CA LEU A 49 -27.48 17.59 -4.43
C LEU A 49 -26.30 18.05 -3.56
N VAL A 50 -26.55 18.89 -2.55
CA VAL A 50 -25.49 19.41 -1.68
C VAL A 50 -24.71 18.30 -0.98
N ILE A 51 -25.40 17.30 -0.40
CA ILE A 51 -24.69 16.20 0.28
C ILE A 51 -23.99 15.27 -0.70
N ASN A 52 -24.60 14.99 -1.85
CA ASN A 52 -24.05 14.10 -2.87
C ASN A 52 -22.79 14.71 -3.50
N THR A 53 -22.85 15.99 -3.88
CA THR A 53 -21.71 16.72 -4.43
C THR A 53 -20.60 16.85 -3.38
N GLY A 54 -20.95 17.22 -2.15
CA GLY A 54 -19.96 17.36 -1.06
C GLY A 54 -19.24 16.04 -0.75
N THR A 55 -20.00 14.96 -0.59
CA THR A 55 -19.44 13.63 -0.28
C THR A 55 -18.58 13.11 -1.43
N THR A 56 -18.99 13.35 -2.69
CA THR A 56 -18.18 12.98 -3.87
C THR A 56 -16.83 13.68 -3.87
N ILE A 57 -16.79 14.99 -3.59
CA ILE A 57 -15.53 15.76 -3.51
C ILE A 57 -14.65 15.21 -2.38
N VAL A 58 -15.22 15.02 -1.18
CA VAL A 58 -14.48 14.44 -0.04
C VAL A 58 -13.93 13.06 -0.37
N THR A 59 -14.73 12.22 -1.02
CA THR A 59 -14.34 10.87 -1.42
C THR A 59 -13.20 10.91 -2.45
N PHE A 60 -13.28 11.80 -3.44
CA PHE A 60 -12.20 12.00 -4.41
C PHE A 60 -10.88 12.36 -3.72
N PHE A 61 -10.90 13.31 -2.77
CA PHE A 61 -9.72 13.62 -1.95
C PHE A 61 -9.28 12.45 -1.09
N MET A 62 -10.21 11.70 -0.50
CA MET A 62 -9.92 10.54 0.34
C MET A 62 -9.15 9.47 -0.44
N VAL A 63 -9.51 9.23 -1.71
CA VAL A 63 -8.77 8.28 -2.57
C VAL A 63 -7.30 8.69 -2.69
N PHE A 64 -6.99 9.98 -2.95
CA PHE A 64 -5.59 10.43 -2.99
C PHE A 64 -4.87 10.32 -1.66
N LEU A 65 -5.56 10.63 -0.55
CA LEU A 65 -4.97 10.52 0.80
C LEU A 65 -4.68 9.07 1.17
N ILE A 66 -5.61 8.16 0.87
CA ILE A 66 -5.45 6.72 1.04
C ILE A 66 -4.28 6.26 0.19
N GLN A 67 -4.23 6.60 -1.11
CA GLN A 67 -3.13 6.22 -1.99
C GLN A 67 -1.78 6.75 -1.50
N ASN A 68 -1.69 8.00 -1.05
CA ASN A 68 -0.44 8.56 -0.52
C ASN A 68 0.01 7.84 0.77
N THR A 69 -0.95 7.53 1.65
CA THR A 69 -0.65 6.82 2.90
C THR A 69 -0.24 5.37 2.61
N GLN A 70 -0.98 4.68 1.74
CA GLN A 70 -0.71 3.32 1.30
C GLN A 70 0.64 3.21 0.57
N ASN A 71 0.97 4.16 -0.31
CA ASN A 71 2.27 4.18 -0.99
C ASN A 71 3.42 4.26 0.02
N ARG A 72 3.32 5.17 0.99
CA ARG A 72 4.32 5.31 2.05
C ARG A 72 4.41 4.07 2.94
N GLU A 73 3.28 3.45 3.26
CA GLU A 73 3.25 2.20 4.03
C GLU A 73 3.87 1.03 3.27
N SER A 74 3.62 0.94 1.95
CA SER A 74 4.22 -0.06 1.06
C SER A 74 5.75 0.04 1.05
N THR A 75 6.30 1.23 0.80
CA THR A 75 7.76 1.45 0.83
C THR A 75 8.37 1.12 2.18
N ALA A 76 7.70 1.47 3.29
CA ALA A 76 8.18 1.13 4.62
C ALA A 76 8.14 -0.38 4.91
N MET A 77 7.22 -1.12 4.30
CA MET A 77 7.16 -2.58 4.38
C MET A 77 8.30 -3.22 3.59
N GLN A 78 8.54 -2.76 2.36
CA GLN A 78 9.64 -3.21 1.50
C GLN A 78 10.99 -3.07 2.20
N LEU A 79 11.33 -1.87 2.70
CA LEU A 79 12.58 -1.63 3.43
C LEU A 79 12.78 -2.52 4.67
N LYS A 80 11.69 -2.86 5.38
CA LYS A 80 11.76 -3.79 6.51
C LYS A 80 12.04 -5.22 6.06
N LEU A 81 11.45 -5.66 4.95
CA LEU A 81 11.70 -6.97 4.35
C LEU A 81 13.14 -7.06 3.84
N ASP A 82 13.62 -6.01 3.18
CA ASP A 82 15.00 -5.91 2.73
C ASP A 82 16.00 -6.05 3.87
N GLU A 83 15.73 -5.41 5.02
CA GLU A 83 16.57 -5.57 6.20
C GLU A 83 16.56 -7.01 6.73
N LEU A 84 15.41 -7.69 6.71
CA LEU A 84 15.31 -9.09 7.10
C LEU A 84 16.05 -10.03 6.15
N ILE A 85 15.96 -9.79 4.83
CA ILE A 85 16.71 -10.54 3.81
C ILE A 85 18.20 -10.33 4.03
N ARG A 86 18.63 -9.08 4.20
CA ARG A 86 20.03 -8.72 4.45
C ARG A 86 20.59 -9.34 5.73
N ALA A 87 19.78 -9.45 6.78
CA ALA A 87 20.19 -10.03 8.07
C ALA A 87 20.20 -11.58 8.07
N LEU A 88 19.55 -12.23 7.09
CA LEU A 88 19.46 -13.68 7.02
C LEU A 88 20.66 -14.28 6.27
N GLU A 89 21.51 -15.04 6.98
CA GLU A 89 22.65 -15.73 6.38
C GLU A 89 22.21 -16.66 5.23
N GLY A 90 22.80 -16.50 4.06
CA GLY A 90 22.50 -17.33 2.88
C GLY A 90 21.21 -16.95 2.13
N ALA A 91 20.60 -15.79 2.45
CA ALA A 91 19.61 -15.19 1.58
C ALA A 91 20.28 -14.58 0.34
N HIS A 92 19.59 -14.62 -0.80
CA HIS A 92 20.10 -14.08 -2.05
C HIS A 92 19.86 -12.56 -2.09
N ASN A 93 20.93 -11.77 -1.93
CA ASN A 93 20.85 -10.29 -1.98
C ASN A 93 20.30 -9.74 -3.30
N ALA A 94 20.29 -10.54 -4.37
CA ALA A 94 19.64 -10.19 -5.63
C ALA A 94 18.10 -10.07 -5.53
N LEU A 95 17.51 -10.44 -4.37
CA LEU A 95 16.10 -10.23 -4.04
C LEU A 95 15.83 -8.92 -3.29
N LEU A 96 16.86 -8.14 -2.98
CA LEU A 96 16.66 -6.80 -2.43
C LEU A 96 16.19 -5.88 -3.54
N ASP A 97 15.30 -4.93 -3.21
CA ASP A 97 14.89 -3.86 -4.12
C ASP A 97 14.22 -4.36 -5.41
N LEU A 98 13.39 -5.40 -5.30
CA LEU A 98 12.71 -6.03 -6.44
C LEU A 98 11.72 -5.10 -7.14
N GLU A 99 11.15 -4.15 -6.42
CA GLU A 99 10.16 -3.20 -6.93
C GLU A 99 10.72 -2.18 -7.92
N GLU A 100 12.05 -1.94 -7.89
CA GLU A 100 12.73 -1.03 -8.82
C GLU A 100 13.21 -1.74 -10.10
N LEU A 101 13.15 -3.07 -10.15
CA LEU A 101 13.57 -3.85 -11.31
C LEU A 101 12.65 -3.63 -12.51
N THR A 102 13.23 -3.69 -13.71
CA THR A 102 12.44 -3.70 -14.94
C THR A 102 11.69 -5.02 -15.08
N GLU A 103 10.57 -5.03 -15.80
CA GLU A 103 9.80 -6.26 -16.08
C GLU A 103 10.70 -7.38 -16.63
N ARG A 104 11.65 -7.04 -17.50
CA ARG A 104 12.60 -8.00 -18.09
C ARG A 104 13.55 -8.61 -17.05
N ASP A 105 14.02 -7.79 -16.12
CA ASP A 105 14.90 -8.25 -15.05
C ASP A 105 14.13 -9.12 -14.05
N LEU A 106 12.89 -8.73 -13.75
CA LEU A 106 11.97 -9.49 -12.90
C LEU A 106 11.66 -10.86 -13.52
N ASP A 107 11.37 -10.91 -14.82
CA ASP A 107 11.14 -12.15 -15.57
C ASP A 107 12.39 -13.05 -15.58
N SER A 108 13.57 -12.46 -15.78
CA SER A 108 14.84 -13.21 -15.74
C SER A 108 15.08 -13.83 -14.36
N LEU A 109 14.83 -13.06 -13.30
CA LEU A 109 14.95 -13.53 -11.93
C LEU A 109 13.94 -14.63 -11.63
N ARG A 110 12.68 -14.44 -12.03
CA ARG A 110 11.61 -15.43 -11.89
C ARG A 110 11.99 -16.75 -12.57
N ALA A 111 12.49 -16.70 -13.81
CA ALA A 111 12.94 -17.89 -14.53
C ALA A 111 14.04 -18.65 -13.77
N ARG A 112 14.98 -17.94 -13.14
CA ARG A 112 16.02 -18.56 -12.29
C ARG A 112 15.41 -19.28 -11.07
N TYR A 113 14.44 -18.67 -10.39
CA TYR A 113 13.77 -19.30 -9.25
C TYR A 113 12.86 -20.47 -9.64
N GLU A 114 12.20 -20.38 -10.79
CA GLU A 114 11.42 -21.49 -11.35
C GLU A 114 12.32 -22.70 -11.66
N GLU A 115 13.53 -22.44 -12.17
CA GLU A 115 14.55 -23.47 -12.39
C GLU A 115 15.04 -24.09 -11.08
N LEU A 116 15.35 -23.28 -10.07
CA LEU A 116 15.72 -23.77 -8.73
C LEU A 116 14.60 -24.63 -8.13
N ALA A 117 13.35 -24.19 -8.24
CA ALA A 117 12.20 -24.94 -7.77
C ALA A 117 12.00 -26.26 -8.54
N ARG A 118 12.31 -26.29 -9.84
CA ARG A 118 12.29 -27.52 -10.64
C ARG A 118 13.33 -28.51 -10.14
N LEU A 119 14.58 -28.07 -9.95
CA LEU A 119 15.67 -28.91 -9.45
C LEU A 119 15.37 -29.45 -8.05
N ALA A 120 14.88 -28.60 -7.14
CA ALA A 120 14.41 -28.98 -5.81
C ALA A 120 13.35 -30.10 -5.84
N ARG A 121 12.33 -29.96 -6.71
CA ARG A 121 11.28 -30.98 -6.89
C ARG A 121 11.82 -32.29 -7.46
N GLU A 122 12.80 -32.24 -8.36
CA GLU A 122 13.45 -33.44 -8.89
C GLU A 122 14.27 -34.16 -7.83
N ASP A 123 14.98 -33.43 -6.98
CA ASP A 123 15.76 -33.98 -5.87
C ASP A 123 14.84 -34.60 -4.80
N LEU A 124 13.70 -33.98 -4.49
CA LEU A 124 12.66 -34.59 -3.65
C LEU A 124 12.18 -35.94 -4.21
N ARG A 125 11.92 -36.00 -5.52
CA ARG A 125 11.50 -37.25 -6.18
C ARG A 125 12.57 -38.33 -6.11
N LYS A 126 13.85 -37.95 -6.05
CA LYS A 126 14.99 -38.86 -5.87
C LYS A 126 15.24 -39.25 -4.41
N GLY A 127 14.44 -38.74 -3.47
CA GLY A 127 14.54 -39.04 -2.03
C GLY A 127 15.53 -38.17 -1.26
N HIS A 128 16.02 -37.07 -1.86
CA HIS A 128 16.94 -36.13 -1.23
C HIS A 128 16.16 -35.07 -0.42
N ARG A 129 16.83 -34.40 0.53
CA ARG A 129 16.22 -33.34 1.35
C ARG A 129 16.23 -31.99 0.62
N ASP A 130 15.07 -31.36 0.49
CA ASP A 130 14.87 -30.03 -0.12
C ASP A 130 14.93 -28.88 0.87
N THR A 131 15.89 -28.95 1.81
CA THR A 131 16.12 -27.88 2.78
C THR A 131 17.42 -27.14 2.49
N GLY A 132 18.03 -27.39 1.32
CA GLY A 132 19.28 -26.76 0.91
C GLY A 132 19.07 -25.30 0.52
N ARG A 133 20.09 -24.46 0.75
CA ARG A 133 20.20 -23.11 0.21
C ARG A 133 21.24 -23.13 -0.92
N PRO A 134 20.87 -23.53 -2.15
CA PRO A 134 21.84 -23.60 -3.24
C PRO A 134 22.40 -22.20 -3.52
N GLN A 135 23.74 -22.11 -3.56
CA GLN A 135 24.41 -20.87 -3.95
C GLN A 135 24.13 -20.63 -5.44
N VAL A 136 23.47 -19.53 -5.76
CA VAL A 136 23.31 -19.07 -7.14
C VAL A 136 24.58 -18.34 -7.49
N LYS A 137 25.41 -18.91 -8.38
CA LYS A 137 26.60 -18.23 -8.89
C LYS A 137 26.17 -16.98 -9.67
N VAL A 138 26.80 -15.86 -9.36
CA VAL A 138 26.69 -14.62 -10.14
C VAL A 138 27.70 -14.76 -11.27
N ASP A 139 27.22 -15.06 -12.48
CA ASP A 139 28.00 -14.93 -13.71
C ASP A 139 27.99 -13.46 -14.16
#